data_AF-K1TY10-F1
#
_entry.id   AF-K1TY10-F1
#
_cell.length_a   1.000
_cell.length_b   1.000
_cell.length_c   1.000
_cell.angle_alpha   90.00
_cell.angle_beta   90.00
_cell.angle_gamma   90.00
#
_symmetry.space_group_name_H-M   'P 1'
#
loop_
_entity.id
_entity.type
_entity.pdbx_description
1 polymer ?
#
loop_
_entity_poly.entity_id
_entity_poly.type
_entity_poly.pdbx_seq_one_letter_code
_entity_poly.pdbx_strand_id
1 'polypeptide(L)'
;MGLGLAALAVGAGAVAAVTKGHKAEVKKEERKAAVKAAKKDYRNTELGRYDKNSKGIYYSNGNYEAFARPKKPAGVDEKNAYIVGSGLASLAAACFLVRDGQMPGSHIHILEAMDIAGGACDGIFDPARGYVMRGGREMENHFECLWDLFRSIPSLEVPGASVLDEYYWLNKEDPNYSLCRATKDCG
;
A
#
# COMPACT_ATOMS: atom_id res chain seq x y z
N MET A 1 -6.35 -67.54 46.75
CA MET A 1 -6.42 -66.17 47.30
C MET A 1 -5.55 -65.30 46.39
N GLY A 2 -5.98 -64.29 45.66
CA GLY A 2 -7.24 -63.57 45.48
C GLY A 2 -6.88 -62.42 44.52
N LEU A 3 -7.64 -62.20 43.46
CA LEU A 3 -7.49 -61.04 42.58
C LEU A 3 -8.77 -60.22 42.67
N GLY A 4 -8.67 -59.03 43.27
CA GLY A 4 -9.74 -58.06 43.36
C GLY A 4 -9.88 -57.28 42.05
N LEU A 5 -11.11 -57.18 41.56
CA LEU A 5 -11.52 -56.18 40.57
C LEU A 5 -11.54 -54.80 41.22
N ALA A 6 -10.89 -53.81 40.60
CA ALA A 6 -11.17 -52.40 40.82
C ALA A 6 -11.91 -51.85 39.60
N ALA A 7 -13.18 -51.50 39.80
CA ALA A 7 -14.02 -50.82 38.81
C ALA A 7 -13.67 -49.33 38.77
N LEU A 8 -13.27 -48.81 37.59
CA LEU A 8 -13.12 -47.39 37.33
C LEU A 8 -14.46 -46.83 36.81
N ALA A 9 -15.13 -46.06 37.66
CA ALA A 9 -16.33 -45.32 37.31
C ALA A 9 -15.98 -44.12 36.41
N VAL A 10 -16.22 -44.23 35.10
CA VAL A 10 -16.17 -43.10 34.18
C VAL A 10 -17.47 -42.31 34.34
N GLY A 11 -17.44 -41.25 35.15
CA GLY A 11 -18.59 -40.39 35.40
C GLY A 11 -19.10 -39.70 34.14
N ALA A 12 -20.42 -39.58 34.00
CA ALA A 12 -21.12 -38.92 32.90
C ALA A 12 -20.59 -37.50 32.55
N GLY A 13 -19.93 -36.82 33.49
CA GLY A 13 -19.29 -35.52 33.29
C GLY A 13 -18.14 -35.52 32.28
N ALA A 14 -17.34 -36.60 32.20
CA ALA A 14 -16.23 -36.69 31.24
C ALA A 14 -16.74 -36.84 29.80
N VAL A 15 -17.78 -37.65 29.59
CA VAL A 15 -18.42 -37.86 28.29
C VAL A 15 -19.14 -36.58 27.82
N ALA A 16 -19.78 -35.85 28.73
CA ALA A 16 -20.40 -34.56 28.42
C ALA A 16 -19.36 -33.49 28.04
N ALA A 17 -18.18 -33.47 28.68
CA ALA A 17 -17.11 -32.53 28.36
C ALA A 17 -16.49 -32.80 26.99
N VAL A 18 -16.21 -34.08 26.66
CA VAL A 18 -15.65 -34.48 25.35
C VAL A 18 -16.62 -34.19 24.21
N THR A 19 -17.91 -34.51 24.38
CA THR A 19 -18.93 -34.24 23.35
C THR A 19 -19.19 -32.74 23.15
N LYS A 20 -19.11 -31.93 24.21
CA LYS A 20 -19.22 -30.46 24.13
C LYS A 20 -17.99 -29.82 23.47
N GLY A 21 -16.78 -30.32 23.77
CA GLY A 21 -15.54 -29.91 23.11
C GLY A 21 -15.56 -30.23 21.61
N HIS A 22 -15.97 -31.44 21.25
CA HIS A 22 -16.08 -31.86 19.85
C HIS A 22 -17.14 -31.04 19.07
N LYS A 23 -18.30 -30.77 19.68
CA LYS A 23 -19.31 -29.87 19.07
C LYS A 23 -18.81 -28.43 18.90
N ALA A 24 -17.99 -27.93 19.82
CA ALA A 24 -17.41 -26.59 19.71
C ALA A 24 -16.34 -26.51 18.61
N GLU A 25 -15.54 -27.57 18.43
CA GLU A 25 -14.56 -27.68 17.35
C GLU A 25 -15.24 -27.78 15.99
N VAL A 26 -16.25 -28.65 15.85
CA VAL A 26 -17.04 -28.77 14.62
C VAL A 26 -17.70 -27.44 14.25
N LYS A 27 -18.31 -26.74 15.21
CA LYS A 27 -18.93 -25.42 14.96
C LYS A 27 -17.90 -24.34 14.59
N LYS A 28 -16.66 -24.46 15.06
CA LYS A 28 -15.54 -23.56 14.71
C LYS A 28 -15.03 -23.85 13.30
N GLU A 29 -14.97 -25.12 12.90
CA GLU A 29 -14.63 -25.53 11.54
C GLU A 29 -15.72 -25.17 10.53
N GLU A 30 -16.99 -25.38 10.87
CA GLU A 30 -18.14 -24.94 10.06
C GLU A 30 -18.15 -23.43 9.87
N ARG A 31 -17.88 -22.65 10.93
CA ARG A 31 -17.75 -21.19 10.82
C ARG A 31 -16.57 -20.78 9.94
N LYS A 32 -15.41 -21.45 10.06
CA LYS A 32 -14.26 -21.21 9.19
C LYS A 32 -14.55 -21.56 7.73
N ALA A 33 -15.25 -22.67 7.48
CA ALA A 33 -15.66 -23.12 6.16
C ALA A 33 -16.69 -22.17 5.54
N ALA A 34 -17.68 -21.69 6.31
CA ALA A 34 -18.66 -20.71 5.88
C ALA A 34 -18.01 -19.35 5.55
N VAL A 35 -17.05 -18.90 6.38
CA VAL A 35 -16.26 -17.68 6.09
C VAL A 35 -15.40 -17.87 4.85
N LYS A 36 -14.81 -19.05 4.63
CA LYS A 36 -14.02 -19.37 3.44
C LYS A 36 -14.88 -19.44 2.17
N ALA A 37 -16.10 -19.98 2.29
CA ALA A 37 -17.08 -20.03 1.20
C ALA A 37 -17.60 -18.63 0.83
N ALA A 38 -17.93 -17.79 1.83
CA ALA A 38 -18.34 -16.40 1.61
C ALA A 38 -17.23 -15.51 1.01
N LYS A 39 -15.96 -15.90 1.18
CA LYS A 39 -14.78 -15.22 0.61
C LYS A 39 -14.39 -15.69 -0.79
N LYS A 40 -15.08 -16.69 -1.35
CA LYS A 40 -14.71 -17.34 -2.61
C LYS A 40 -15.02 -16.48 -3.86
N ASP A 41 -16.07 -15.67 -3.79
CA ASP A 41 -16.53 -14.84 -4.93
C ASP A 41 -15.85 -13.46 -4.98
N TYR A 42 -15.04 -13.14 -3.99
CA TYR A 42 -14.29 -11.90 -3.97
C TYR A 42 -12.97 -12.05 -4.74
N ARG A 43 -12.75 -11.19 -5.74
CA ARG A 43 -11.38 -10.86 -6.15
C ARG A 43 -10.69 -10.25 -4.93
N ASN A 44 -9.48 -10.71 -4.63
CA ASN A 44 -8.73 -10.46 -3.37
C ASN A 44 -8.68 -8.99 -2.88
N THR A 45 -9.06 -8.01 -3.69
CA THR A 45 -9.00 -6.56 -3.44
C THR A 45 -10.31 -5.93 -2.91
N GLU A 46 -11.39 -6.69 -2.72
CA GLU A 46 -12.68 -6.11 -2.26
C GLU A 46 -13.17 -6.63 -0.89
N LEU A 47 -12.52 -7.67 -0.34
CA LEU A 47 -12.89 -8.22 0.97
C LEU A 47 -12.54 -7.26 2.10
N GLY A 48 -13.56 -6.75 2.79
CA GLY A 48 -13.39 -5.82 3.90
C GLY A 48 -12.72 -4.52 3.47
N ARG A 49 -12.94 -4.08 2.21
CA ARG A 49 -12.33 -2.87 1.64
C ARG A 49 -12.55 -1.65 2.55
N TYR A 50 -13.74 -1.53 3.12
CA TYR A 50 -14.10 -0.45 4.04
C TYR A 50 -13.85 -0.78 5.52
N ASP A 51 -13.48 -2.02 5.83
CA ASP A 51 -13.13 -2.41 7.19
C ASP A 51 -11.71 -1.95 7.52
N LYS A 52 -11.52 -1.52 8.77
CA LYS A 52 -10.18 -1.20 9.27
C LYS A 52 -9.37 -2.48 9.48
N ASN A 53 -8.16 -2.51 8.95
CA ASN A 53 -7.21 -3.58 9.23
C ASN A 53 -6.63 -3.46 10.65
N SER A 54 -5.74 -4.39 11.04
CA SER A 54 -5.10 -4.40 12.37
C SER A 54 -4.27 -3.15 12.69
N LYS A 55 -3.92 -2.35 11.69
CA LYS A 55 -3.20 -1.08 11.81
C LYS A 55 -4.13 0.15 11.74
N GLY A 56 -5.44 -0.07 11.68
CA GLY A 56 -6.46 1.00 11.59
C GLY A 56 -6.63 1.59 10.19
N ILE A 57 -5.96 1.05 9.17
CA ILE A 57 -6.05 1.51 7.77
C ILE A 57 -7.28 0.89 7.12
N TYR A 58 -8.03 1.68 6.35
CA TYR A 58 -9.17 1.26 5.54
C TYR A 58 -9.04 1.90 4.15
N TYR A 59 -9.71 1.34 3.14
CA TYR A 59 -9.76 1.95 1.82
C TYR A 59 -11.02 2.81 1.66
N SER A 60 -10.90 3.83 0.83
CA SER A 60 -11.99 4.72 0.48
C SER A 60 -11.83 5.19 -0.98
N ASN A 61 -12.85 5.88 -1.48
CA ASN A 61 -12.83 6.56 -2.76
C ASN A 61 -13.73 7.80 -2.71
N GLY A 62 -13.64 8.65 -3.74
CA GLY A 62 -14.44 9.85 -3.86
C GLY A 62 -13.90 11.05 -3.08
N ASN A 63 -14.52 12.19 -3.34
CA ASN A 63 -13.99 13.50 -2.95
C ASN A 63 -13.94 13.73 -1.44
N TYR A 64 -14.83 13.09 -0.67
CA TYR A 64 -14.91 13.31 0.78
C TYR A 64 -13.60 12.97 1.47
N GLU A 65 -13.07 11.76 1.22
CA GLU A 65 -11.81 11.30 1.80
C GLU A 65 -10.61 11.91 1.04
N ALA A 66 -10.73 12.14 -0.27
CA ALA A 66 -9.66 12.73 -1.06
C ALA A 66 -9.32 14.18 -0.66
N PHE A 67 -10.28 14.97 -0.18
CA PHE A 67 -10.04 16.37 0.24
C PHE A 67 -9.92 16.54 1.76
N ALA A 68 -10.24 15.50 2.54
CA ALA A 68 -10.03 15.53 3.98
C ALA A 68 -8.53 15.61 4.32
N ARG A 69 -8.22 16.24 5.46
CA ARG A 69 -6.86 16.26 6.01
C ARG A 69 -6.81 15.46 7.31
N PRO A 70 -5.82 14.57 7.50
CA PRO A 70 -5.71 13.80 8.72
C PRO A 70 -5.33 14.70 9.91
N LYS A 71 -5.80 14.32 11.10
CA LYS A 71 -5.28 14.91 12.34
C LYS A 71 -3.84 14.43 12.57
N LYS A 72 -3.05 15.25 13.28
CA LYS A 72 -1.67 14.88 13.66
C LYS A 72 -1.68 13.54 14.41
N PRO A 73 -0.94 12.52 13.94
CA PRO A 73 -0.86 11.24 14.63
C PRO A 73 -0.22 11.37 16.01
N ALA A 74 -0.74 10.63 16.99
CA ALA A 74 -0.26 10.68 18.37
C ALA A 74 1.21 10.24 18.49
N GLY A 75 1.98 11.03 19.25
CA GLY A 75 3.39 10.77 19.54
C GLY A 75 4.31 10.79 18.32
N VAL A 76 3.91 11.40 17.20
CA VAL A 76 4.75 11.43 15.99
C VAL A 76 6.03 12.26 16.18
N ASP A 77 5.99 13.27 17.04
CA ASP A 77 7.13 14.14 17.32
C ASP A 77 8.30 13.40 18.00
N GLU A 78 8.05 12.24 18.61
CA GLU A 78 9.07 11.42 19.27
C GLU A 78 9.55 10.23 18.40
N LYS A 79 8.98 10.08 17.20
CA LYS A 79 9.28 8.97 16.29
C LYS A 79 10.29 9.38 15.25
N ASN A 80 11.09 8.42 14.78
CA ASN A 80 12.03 8.58 13.69
C ASN A 80 11.76 7.53 12.61
N ALA A 81 12.03 7.88 11.35
CA ALA A 81 11.87 7.01 10.19
C ALA A 81 13.21 6.88 9.46
N TYR A 82 13.63 5.64 9.22
CA TYR A 82 14.82 5.31 8.44
C TYR A 82 14.37 4.55 7.20
N ILE A 83 14.67 5.11 6.03
CA ILE A 83 14.17 4.64 4.75
C ILE A 83 15.37 4.26 3.88
N VAL A 84 15.47 2.99 3.50
CA VAL A 84 16.59 2.47 2.71
C VAL A 84 16.30 2.66 1.22
N GLY A 85 17.23 3.30 0.52
CA GLY A 85 17.12 3.73 -0.87
C GLY A 85 16.33 5.04 -1.02
N SER A 86 16.58 5.74 -2.12
CA SER A 86 15.96 7.02 -2.50
C SER A 86 15.17 6.95 -3.81
N GLY A 87 14.67 5.76 -4.15
CA GLY A 87 13.72 5.60 -5.26
C GLY A 87 12.35 6.22 -4.96
N LEU A 88 11.46 6.22 -5.97
CA LEU A 88 10.13 6.82 -5.89
C LEU A 88 9.33 6.39 -4.64
N ALA A 89 9.38 5.10 -4.26
CA ALA A 89 8.67 4.61 -3.08
C ALA A 89 9.17 5.24 -1.77
N SER A 90 10.49 5.37 -1.61
CA SER A 90 11.12 5.96 -0.43
C SER A 90 10.84 7.46 -0.33
N LEU A 91 10.95 8.17 -1.46
CA LEU A 91 10.64 9.58 -1.54
C LEU A 91 9.15 9.84 -1.26
N ALA A 92 8.25 9.04 -1.84
CA ALA A 92 6.82 9.11 -1.57
C ALA A 92 6.52 8.88 -0.08
N ALA A 93 7.13 7.87 0.54
CA ALA A 93 6.97 7.61 1.97
C ALA A 93 7.42 8.80 2.82
N ALA A 94 8.56 9.42 2.50
CA ALA A 94 9.03 10.63 3.17
C ALA A 94 8.04 11.80 3.00
N CYS A 95 7.51 12.02 1.79
CA CYS A 95 6.48 13.03 1.56
C CYS A 95 5.22 12.81 2.40
N PHE A 96 4.70 11.58 2.47
CA PHE A 96 3.54 11.27 3.32
C PHE A 96 3.85 11.40 4.82
N LEU A 97 5.06 11.07 5.26
CA LEU A 97 5.49 11.28 6.65
C LEU A 97 5.50 12.76 7.03
N VAL A 98 5.95 13.64 6.12
CA VAL A 98 5.91 15.09 6.33
C VAL A 98 4.48 15.60 6.26
N ARG A 99 3.74 15.30 5.19
CA ARG A 99 2.42 15.90 4.91
C ARG A 99 1.33 15.40 5.85
N ASP A 100 1.18 14.09 5.95
CA ASP A 100 0.06 13.45 6.66
C ASP A 100 0.49 12.96 8.03
N GLY A 101 1.70 12.44 8.12
CA GLY A 101 2.35 12.09 9.38
C GLY A 101 2.66 13.32 10.23
N GLN A 102 2.86 14.49 9.62
CA GLN A 102 3.30 15.71 10.31
C GLN A 102 4.55 15.46 11.18
N MET A 103 5.41 14.55 10.71
CA MET A 103 6.69 14.22 11.34
C MET A 103 7.71 15.32 11.05
N PRO A 104 8.50 15.78 12.04
CA PRO A 104 9.58 16.71 11.79
C PRO A 104 10.56 16.17 10.73
N GLY A 105 10.93 16.99 9.75
CA GLY A 105 11.83 16.56 8.67
C GLY A 105 13.19 16.05 9.17
N SER A 106 13.69 16.59 10.29
CA SER A 106 14.93 16.13 10.94
C SER A 106 14.87 14.69 11.48
N HIS A 107 13.67 14.10 11.58
CA HIS A 107 13.44 12.72 12.04
C HIS A 107 13.28 11.72 10.89
N ILE A 108 13.38 12.18 9.63
CA ILE A 108 13.24 11.36 8.44
C ILE A 108 14.61 11.22 7.79
N HIS A 109 15.14 10.00 7.78
CA HIS A 109 16.48 9.69 7.29
C HIS A 109 16.36 8.78 6.06
N ILE A 110 16.79 9.29 4.90
CA ILE A 110 16.85 8.51 3.65
C ILE A 110 18.29 8.07 3.44
N LEU A 111 18.50 6.75 3.31
CA LEU A 111 19.81 6.13 3.21
C LEU A 111 20.01 5.64 1.77
N GLU A 112 20.69 6.43 0.94
CA GLU A 112 20.99 6.10 -0.46
C GLU A 112 22.45 5.63 -0.62
N ALA A 113 22.66 4.63 -1.48
CA ALA A 113 23.98 4.11 -1.79
C ALA A 113 24.64 4.85 -2.97
N MET A 114 23.84 5.45 -3.86
CA MET A 114 24.29 6.26 -4.98
C MET A 114 24.49 7.73 -4.60
N ASP A 115 25.20 8.49 -5.43
CA ASP A 115 25.40 9.93 -5.26
C ASP A 115 24.18 10.78 -5.66
N ILE A 116 23.16 10.15 -6.25
CA ILE A 116 21.97 10.81 -6.78
C ILE A 116 20.70 10.10 -6.30
N ALA A 117 19.67 10.88 -6.01
CA ALA A 117 18.35 10.36 -5.67
C ALA A 117 17.53 9.97 -6.91
N GLY A 118 16.48 9.19 -6.70
CA GLY A 118 15.47 8.87 -7.73
C GLY A 118 15.43 7.41 -8.15
N GLY A 119 16.48 6.63 -7.86
CA GLY A 119 16.54 5.20 -8.19
C GLY A 119 16.28 4.98 -9.69
N ALA A 120 15.21 4.27 -10.05
CA ALA A 120 14.86 3.98 -11.44
C ALA A 120 14.18 5.14 -12.22
N CYS A 121 14.08 6.33 -11.63
CA CYS A 121 13.44 7.52 -12.19
C CYS A 121 14.45 8.65 -12.49
N ASP A 122 15.72 8.31 -12.72
CA ASP A 122 16.76 9.27 -13.08
C ASP A 122 16.88 9.47 -14.60
N GLY A 123 17.44 10.62 -14.95
CA GLY A 123 17.99 10.92 -16.27
C GLY A 123 19.27 11.73 -16.05
N ILE A 124 20.38 11.28 -16.64
CA ILE A 124 21.69 11.90 -16.47
C ILE A 124 22.34 12.17 -17.81
N PHE A 125 23.25 13.15 -17.83
CA PHE A 125 24.19 13.32 -18.92
C PHE A 125 25.53 12.71 -18.52
N ASP A 126 25.93 11.64 -19.20
CA ASP A 126 27.25 11.03 -19.06
C ASP A 126 28.14 11.58 -20.19
N PRO A 127 29.22 12.35 -19.90
CA PRO A 127 30.07 12.94 -20.93
C PRO A 127 30.68 11.92 -21.91
N ALA A 128 30.83 10.65 -21.51
CA ALA A 128 31.37 9.59 -22.35
C ALA A 128 30.31 8.85 -23.17
N ARG A 129 29.03 8.90 -22.77
CA ARG A 129 27.92 8.12 -23.38
C ARG A 129 26.77 8.96 -23.93
N GLY A 130 26.72 10.25 -23.59
CA GLY A 130 25.62 11.16 -23.89
C GLY A 130 24.52 11.14 -22.83
N TYR A 131 23.30 11.55 -23.23
CA TYR A 131 22.13 11.49 -22.36
C TYR A 131 21.67 10.06 -22.14
N VAL A 132 21.48 9.69 -20.87
CA VAL A 132 21.03 8.36 -20.44
C VAL A 132 19.76 8.51 -19.63
N MET A 133 18.70 7.83 -20.06
CA MET A 133 17.47 7.66 -19.30
C MET A 133 17.27 6.16 -19.05
N ARG A 134 17.08 5.74 -17.78
CA ARG A 134 16.88 4.31 -17.46
C ARG A 134 15.57 3.76 -18.01
N GLY A 135 14.58 4.62 -18.27
CA GLY A 135 13.36 4.29 -18.99
C GLY A 135 12.26 5.31 -18.76
N GLY A 136 11.40 5.48 -19.76
CA GLY A 136 10.20 6.30 -19.64
C GLY A 136 9.22 5.76 -18.60
N ARG A 137 8.40 6.65 -18.07
CA ARG A 137 7.27 6.32 -17.20
C ARG A 137 6.03 6.85 -17.87
N GLU A 138 5.13 5.92 -18.17
CA GLU A 138 3.81 6.23 -18.68
C GLU A 138 2.86 6.22 -17.48
N MET A 139 2.11 7.31 -17.31
CA MET A 139 1.15 7.47 -16.23
C MET A 139 -0.27 7.52 -16.81
N GLU A 140 -1.25 7.21 -15.98
CA GLU A 140 -2.66 7.30 -16.33
C GLU A 140 -3.46 8.01 -15.24
N ASN A 141 -4.71 8.36 -15.53
CA ASN A 141 -5.52 9.24 -14.70
C ASN A 141 -5.96 8.61 -13.36
N HIS A 142 -6.01 7.28 -13.27
CA HIS A 142 -6.36 6.51 -12.08
C HIS A 142 -5.15 6.01 -11.27
N PHE A 143 -3.99 6.64 -11.40
CA PHE A 143 -2.91 6.50 -10.42
C PHE A 143 -3.26 7.27 -9.13
N GLU A 144 -4.35 6.85 -8.46
CA GLU A 144 -5.02 7.55 -7.36
C GLU A 144 -4.05 8.05 -6.28
N CYS A 145 -3.19 7.17 -5.76
CA CYS A 145 -2.24 7.52 -4.71
C CYS A 145 -1.08 8.41 -5.21
N LEU A 146 -0.72 8.30 -6.49
CA LEU A 146 0.33 9.11 -7.10
C LEU A 146 -0.19 10.55 -7.27
N TRP A 147 -1.41 10.73 -7.74
CA TRP A 147 -2.00 12.06 -7.90
C TRP A 147 -2.36 12.70 -6.56
N ASP A 148 -2.74 11.92 -5.54
CA ASP A 148 -2.82 12.44 -4.18
C ASP A 148 -1.46 12.97 -3.69
N LEU A 149 -0.36 12.28 -3.99
CA LEU A 149 0.98 12.76 -3.65
C LEU A 149 1.34 14.04 -4.41
N PHE A 150 1.32 14.00 -5.75
CA PHE A 150 1.90 15.06 -6.59
C PHE A 150 1.10 16.36 -6.62
N ARG A 151 -0.19 16.38 -6.22
CA ARG A 151 -0.92 17.64 -5.98
C ARG A 151 -0.33 18.48 -4.85
N SER A 152 0.50 17.88 -3.98
CA SER A 152 1.12 18.54 -2.83
C SER A 152 2.58 18.91 -3.07
N ILE A 153 3.17 18.47 -4.18
CA ILE A 153 4.57 18.74 -4.52
C ILE A 153 4.58 19.98 -5.44
N PRO A 154 5.27 21.07 -5.07
CA PRO A 154 5.38 22.24 -5.93
C PRO A 154 6.06 21.92 -7.26
N SER A 155 5.55 22.49 -8.36
CA SER A 155 6.23 22.50 -9.65
C SER A 155 7.53 23.29 -9.54
N LEU A 156 8.54 22.86 -10.30
CA LEU A 156 9.80 23.58 -10.45
C LEU A 156 9.76 24.58 -11.63
N GLU A 157 8.88 24.36 -12.60
CA GLU A 157 8.78 25.14 -13.84
C GLU A 157 7.69 26.22 -13.76
N VAL A 158 6.59 25.94 -13.07
CA VAL A 158 5.44 26.84 -12.97
C VAL A 158 5.25 27.34 -11.53
N PRO A 159 5.63 28.60 -11.24
CA PRO A 159 5.49 29.17 -9.89
C PRO A 159 4.06 29.12 -9.38
N GLY A 160 3.88 28.59 -8.17
CA GLY A 160 2.58 28.50 -7.49
C GLY A 160 1.69 27.35 -7.93
N ALA A 161 2.13 26.52 -8.87
CA ALA A 161 1.44 25.30 -9.29
C ALA A 161 2.02 24.06 -8.60
N SER A 162 1.25 22.98 -8.53
CA SER A 162 1.75 21.65 -8.17
C SER A 162 2.25 20.89 -9.41
N VAL A 163 3.01 19.81 -9.20
CA VAL A 163 3.40 18.88 -10.27
C VAL A 163 2.16 18.28 -10.95
N LEU A 164 1.07 18.03 -10.20
CA LEU A 164 -0.19 17.58 -10.80
C LEU A 164 -0.75 18.64 -11.76
N ASP A 165 -0.74 19.92 -11.39
CA ASP A 165 -1.31 20.98 -12.23
C ASP A 165 -0.54 21.11 -13.55
N GLU A 166 0.79 21.16 -13.48
CA GLU A 166 1.67 21.18 -14.65
C GLU A 166 1.43 19.96 -15.55
N TYR A 167 1.43 18.76 -14.98
CA TYR A 167 1.20 17.52 -15.71
C TYR A 167 -0.18 17.49 -16.37
N TYR A 168 -1.21 17.97 -15.66
CA TYR A 168 -2.59 18.02 -16.14
C TYR A 168 -2.77 19.00 -17.30
N TRP A 169 -2.19 20.19 -17.22
CA TRP A 169 -2.26 21.19 -18.30
C TRP A 169 -1.54 20.70 -19.55
N LEU A 170 -0.30 20.20 -19.38
CA LEU A 170 0.49 19.67 -20.49
C LEU A 170 -0.25 18.58 -21.27
N ASN A 171 -0.79 17.58 -20.56
CA ASN A 171 -1.48 16.47 -21.20
C ASN A 171 -2.85 16.84 -21.81
N LYS A 172 -3.38 18.03 -21.50
CA LYS A 172 -4.54 18.60 -22.18
C LYS A 172 -4.18 19.43 -23.40
N GLU A 173 -3.06 20.14 -23.35
CA GLU A 173 -2.52 20.91 -24.46
C GLU A 173 -1.98 20.01 -25.56
N ASP A 174 -1.30 18.93 -25.20
CA ASP A 174 -0.77 17.91 -26.12
C ASP A 174 -1.19 16.49 -25.68
N PRO A 175 -2.41 16.05 -26.04
CA PRO A 175 -2.88 14.72 -25.69
C PRO A 175 -2.05 13.63 -26.37
N ASN A 176 -1.53 12.68 -25.60
CA ASN A 176 -0.70 11.61 -26.15
C ASN A 176 -1.52 10.56 -26.92
N TYR A 177 -1.08 10.25 -28.15
CA TYR A 177 -1.60 9.14 -28.96
C TYR A 177 -0.53 8.64 -29.93
N SER A 178 -0.63 7.37 -30.33
CA SER A 178 0.31 6.76 -31.28
C SER A 178 -0.27 6.77 -32.70
N LEU A 179 0.39 7.48 -33.62
CA LEU A 179 0.06 7.46 -35.06
C LEU A 179 0.39 6.12 -35.73
N CYS A 180 1.41 5.42 -35.22
CA CYS A 180 1.86 4.15 -35.77
C CYS A 180 2.40 3.27 -34.64
N ARG A 181 1.56 2.38 -34.12
CA ARG A 181 1.96 1.46 -33.04
C ARG A 181 2.78 0.28 -33.56
N ALA A 182 2.55 -0.09 -34.81
CA ALA A 182 3.17 -1.24 -35.46
C ALA A 182 3.39 -0.94 -36.94
N THR A 183 4.58 -1.25 -37.44
CA THR A 183 4.92 -1.27 -38.86
C THR A 183 4.94 -2.72 -39.34
N LYS A 184 4.69 -2.93 -40.64
CA LYS A 184 4.89 -4.20 -41.33
C LYS A 184 5.85 -3.96 -42.49
N ASP A 185 6.72 -4.94 -42.76
CA ASP A 185 7.70 -4.91 -43.86
C ASP A 185 8.75 -3.77 -43.76
N CYS A 186 9.39 -3.65 -42.58
CA CYS A 186 10.55 -2.80 -42.29
C CYS A 186 10.39 -1.27 -42.34
N GLY A 187 9.18 -0.73 -42.51
CA GLY A 187 8.95 0.73 -42.41
C GLY A 187 9.36 1.50 -43.66
#